data_AF-A0A1V1PH04-F1
#
_entry.id   AF-A0A1V1PH04-F1
#
_cell.length_a   1.000
_cell.length_b   1.000
_cell.length_c   1.000
_cell.angle_alpha   90.00
_cell.angle_beta   90.00
_cell.angle_gamma   90.00
#
_symmetry.space_group_name_H-M   'P 1'
#
loop_
_entity.id
_entity.type
_entity.pdbx_description
1 polymer ?
#
loop_
_entity_poly.entity_id
_entity_poly.type
_entity_poly.pdbx_seq_one_letter_code
_entity_poly.pdbx_strand_id
1 'polypeptide(L)'
;MNDIAIQSDSMFPLFPESKISQNQNNVDFQEFVKNAIYRTDQRQKDADIAIQKMMQGDAGIHETMLEMSKADVSLRMLNQFRTKTMESYKQIMQMTF
;
A
#
# COMPACT_ATOMS: atom_id res chain seq x y z
N MET A 1 -15.49 56.93 -38.40
CA MET A 1 -14.88 56.58 -37.10
C MET A 1 -15.79 55.56 -36.44
N ASN A 2 -15.59 54.28 -36.75
CA ASN A 2 -16.19 53.18 -36.01
C ASN A 2 -15.02 52.34 -35.52
N ASP A 3 -14.93 52.24 -34.20
CA ASP A 3 -13.83 51.64 -33.48
C ASP A 3 -13.61 50.18 -33.89
N ILE A 4 -12.36 49.86 -34.15
CA ILE A 4 -11.86 48.51 -34.29
C ILE A 4 -11.91 47.92 -32.87
N ALA A 5 -13.08 47.44 -32.47
CA ALA A 5 -13.20 46.60 -31.30
C ALA A 5 -12.46 45.29 -31.62
N ILE A 6 -11.22 45.21 -31.15
CA ILE A 6 -10.51 43.95 -30.99
C ILE A 6 -11.42 43.11 -30.10
N GLN A 7 -12.11 42.16 -30.74
CA GLN A 7 -12.83 41.10 -30.07
C GLN A 7 -11.74 40.33 -29.33
N SER A 8 -11.57 40.64 -28.04
CA SER A 8 -10.72 39.89 -27.13
C SER A 8 -11.31 38.49 -27.07
N ASP A 9 -10.77 37.62 -27.92
CA ASP A 9 -11.03 36.20 -27.95
C ASP A 9 -11.03 35.72 -26.50
N SER A 10 -12.23 35.36 -26.05
CA SER A 10 -12.49 34.85 -24.72
C SER A 10 -11.60 33.64 -24.55
N MET A 11 -10.53 33.81 -23.77
CA MET A 11 -9.61 32.75 -23.39
C MET A 11 -10.43 31.60 -22.80
N PHE A 12 -10.67 30.58 -23.62
CA PHE A 12 -11.18 29.31 -23.17
C PHE A 12 -10.15 28.76 -22.17
N PRO A 13 -10.54 28.37 -20.95
CA PRO A 13 -9.61 27.75 -20.02
C PRO A 13 -9.13 26.44 -20.66
N LEU A 14 -7.85 26.41 -21.06
CA LEU A 14 -7.19 25.26 -21.71
C LEU A 14 -7.05 24.03 -20.78
N PHE A 15 -7.51 24.15 -19.53
CA PHE A 15 -7.55 23.04 -18.59
C PHE A 15 -8.86 23.12 -17.81
N PRO A 16 -9.68 22.06 -17.79
CA PRO A 16 -10.68 21.97 -16.74
C PRO A 16 -9.93 22.01 -15.41
N GLU A 17 -10.26 22.97 -14.54
CA GLU A 17 -9.93 22.85 -13.12
C GLU A 17 -10.60 21.56 -12.65
N SER A 18 -9.83 20.46 -12.70
CA SER A 18 -10.16 19.27 -11.96
C SER A 18 -10.19 19.72 -10.51
N LYS A 19 -11.40 19.93 -9.99
CA LYS A 19 -11.61 19.90 -8.55
C LYS A 19 -11.07 18.54 -8.16
N ILE A 20 -9.85 18.53 -7.62
CA ILE A 20 -9.30 17.40 -6.91
C ILE A 20 -10.32 17.20 -5.80
N SER A 21 -11.28 16.32 -6.08
CA SER A 21 -12.17 15.81 -5.08
C SER A 21 -11.22 15.11 -4.13
N GLN A 22 -10.87 15.83 -3.07
CA GLN A 22 -10.28 15.33 -1.84
C GLN A 22 -11.32 14.40 -1.21
N ASN A 23 -11.76 13.37 -1.95
CA ASN A 23 -12.21 12.15 -1.35
C ASN A 23 -10.93 11.48 -0.87
N GLN A 24 -10.37 12.07 0.18
CA GLN A 24 -9.40 11.40 1.01
C GLN A 24 -10.13 10.17 1.53
N ASN A 25 -10.01 9.07 0.77
CA ASN A 25 -10.02 7.75 1.36
C ASN A 25 -8.82 7.77 2.30
N ASN A 26 -9.06 8.30 3.49
CA ASN A 26 -8.14 8.38 4.59
C ASN A 26 -8.04 6.93 5.07
N VAL A 27 -7.30 6.12 4.31
CA VAL A 27 -6.96 4.76 4.70
C VAL A 27 -6.10 4.97 5.93
N ASP A 28 -6.70 4.74 7.09
CA ASP A 28 -6.02 4.92 8.36
C ASP A 28 -4.76 4.06 8.34
N PHE A 29 -3.60 4.73 8.45
CA PHE A 29 -2.32 4.07 8.34
C PHE A 29 -2.14 3.03 9.45
N GLN A 30 -2.65 3.32 10.66
CA GLN A 30 -2.65 2.38 11.77
C GLN A 30 -3.46 1.12 11.41
N GLU A 31 -4.66 1.29 10.87
CA GLU A 31 -5.49 0.18 10.44
C GLU A 31 -4.85 -0.62 9.29
N PHE A 32 -4.19 0.04 8.33
CA PHE A 32 -3.44 -0.65 7.26
C PHE A 32 -2.31 -1.53 7.83
N VAL A 33 -1.51 -0.99 8.75
CA VAL A 33 -0.40 -1.73 9.38
C VAL A 33 -0.94 -2.89 10.22
N LYS A 34 -2.01 -2.66 10.99
CA LYS A 34 -2.68 -3.72 11.77
C LYS A 34 -3.19 -4.85 10.88
N ASN A 35 -3.82 -4.51 9.76
CA ASN A 35 -4.26 -5.49 8.77
C ASN A 35 -3.09 -6.21 8.10
N ALA A 36 -1.98 -5.53 7.82
CA ALA A 36 -0.78 -6.16 7.26
C ALA A 36 -0.16 -7.20 8.22
N ILE A 37 -0.14 -6.89 9.53
CA ILE A 37 0.29 -7.83 10.58
C ILE A 37 -0.64 -9.04 10.61
N TYR A 38 -1.95 -8.81 10.70
CA TYR A 38 -2.94 -9.89 10.72
C TYR A 38 -2.84 -10.78 9.48
N ARG A 39 -2.73 -10.19 8.29
CA ARG A 39 -2.56 -10.94 7.04
C ARG A 39 -1.29 -11.78 7.04
N THR A 40 -0.18 -11.25 7.57
CA THR A 40 1.07 -12.01 7.66
C THR A 40 0.93 -13.21 8.60
N ASP A 41 0.29 -13.03 9.76
CA ASP A 41 -0.02 -14.12 10.69
C ASP A 41 -0.90 -15.20 10.04
N GLN A 42 -1.93 -14.81 9.30
CA GLN A 42 -2.76 -15.76 8.55
C GLN A 42 -1.94 -16.52 7.51
N ARG A 43 -1.07 -15.85 6.75
CA ARG A 43 -0.21 -16.53 5.77
C ARG A 43 0.78 -17.50 6.41
N GLN A 44 1.28 -17.20 7.61
CA GLN A 44 2.13 -18.15 8.36
C GLN A 44 1.33 -19.40 8.75
N LYS A 45 0.11 -19.24 9.27
CA LYS A 45 -0.78 -20.36 9.59
C LYS A 45 -1.14 -21.20 8.36
N ASP A 46 -1.41 -20.54 7.23
CA ASP A 46 -1.69 -21.22 5.96
C ASP A 46 -0.49 -22.08 5.51
N ALA A 47 0.73 -21.55 5.65
CA ALA A 47 1.96 -22.28 5.36
C ALA A 47 2.14 -23.48 6.32
N ASP A 48 1.89 -23.31 7.62
CA ASP A 48 1.96 -24.40 8.60
C ASP A 48 0.96 -25.52 8.28
N ILE A 49 -0.27 -25.16 7.91
CA ILE A 49 -1.30 -26.12 7.48
C ILE A 49 -0.85 -26.84 6.20
N ALA A 50 -0.27 -26.13 5.24
CA ALA A 50 0.23 -26.75 4.01
C ALA A 50 1.37 -27.74 4.31
N ILE A 51 2.28 -27.39 5.21
CA ILE A 51 3.34 -28.29 5.68
C ILE A 51 2.74 -29.54 6.34
N GLN A 52 1.74 -29.39 7.21
CA GLN A 52 1.06 -30.52 7.83
C GLN A 52 0.39 -31.44 6.81
N LYS A 53 -0.27 -30.87 5.80
CA LYS A 53 -0.89 -31.64 4.71
C LYS A 53 0.15 -32.35 3.85
N MET A 54 1.29 -31.72 3.59
CA MET A 54 2.40 -32.34 2.87
C MET A 54 2.95 -33.56 3.64
N MET A 55 3.14 -33.41 4.95
CA MET A 55 3.62 -34.50 5.81
C MET A 55 2.63 -35.67 5.89
N GLN A 56 1.33 -35.40 5.76
CA GLN A 56 0.27 -36.41 5.71
C GLN A 56 0.15 -37.07 4.32
N GLY A 57 0.80 -36.51 3.30
CA GLY A 57 0.71 -36.98 1.91
C GLY A 57 -0.45 -36.40 1.11
N ASP A 58 -1.23 -35.49 1.69
CA ASP A 58 -2.43 -34.89 1.11
C ASP A 58 -2.16 -33.66 0.22
N ALA A 59 -0.94 -33.10 0.28
CA ALA A 59 -0.55 -31.93 -0.51
C ALA A 59 0.81 -32.14 -1.19
N GLY A 60 0.95 -31.60 -2.40
CA GLY A 60 2.21 -31.64 -3.13
C GLY A 60 3.27 -30.73 -2.50
N ILE A 61 4.55 -31.09 -2.69
CA ILE A 61 5.69 -30.25 -2.28
C ILE A 61 5.58 -28.85 -2.90
N HIS A 62 5.14 -28.75 -4.17
CA HIS A 62 5.02 -27.48 -4.87
C HIS A 62 4.02 -26.51 -4.23
N GLU A 63 2.84 -27.01 -3.85
CA GLU A 63 1.79 -26.20 -3.22
C GLU A 63 2.23 -25.72 -1.84
N THR A 64 2.88 -26.60 -1.09
CA THR A 64 3.45 -26.27 0.23
C THR A 64 4.53 -25.21 0.12
N MET A 65 5.44 -25.36 -0.84
CA MET A 65 6.48 -24.37 -1.12
C MET A 65 5.88 -23.03 -1.55
N LEU A 66 4.77 -23.03 -2.29
CA LEU A 66 4.08 -21.80 -2.68
C LEU A 66 3.49 -21.05 -1.47
N GLU A 67 2.80 -21.76 -0.58
CA GLU A 67 2.25 -21.14 0.64
C GLU A 67 3.36 -20.63 1.57
N MET A 68 4.43 -21.41 1.72
CA MET A 68 5.60 -20.99 2.48
C MET A 68 6.26 -19.74 1.87
N SER A 69 6.35 -19.67 0.55
CA SER A 69 6.88 -18.48 -0.17
C SER A 69 5.99 -17.26 0.03
N LYS A 70 4.66 -17.42 0.00
CA LYS A 70 3.71 -16.32 0.28
C LYS A 70 3.88 -15.79 1.70
N ALA A 71 4.07 -16.66 2.68
CA ALA A 71 4.31 -16.29 4.07
C ALA A 71 5.65 -15.52 4.22
N ASP A 72 6.73 -16.04 3.63
CA ASP A 72 8.06 -15.42 3.68
C ASP A 72 8.07 -14.02 3.05
N VAL A 73 7.53 -13.85 1.84
CA VAL A 73 7.46 -12.53 1.19
C VAL A 73 6.65 -11.54 2.03
N SER A 74 5.52 -11.96 2.59
CA SER A 74 4.68 -11.10 3.45
C SER A 74 5.42 -10.65 4.70
N LEU A 75 6.15 -11.57 5.34
CA LEU A 75 6.96 -11.27 6.51
C LEU A 75 8.12 -10.32 6.21
N ARG A 76 8.81 -10.52 5.08
CA ARG A 76 9.87 -9.60 4.62
C ARG A 76 9.34 -8.19 4.41
N MET A 77 8.18 -8.05 3.77
CA MET A 77 7.52 -6.75 3.61
C MET A 77 7.20 -6.13 4.97
N LEU A 78 6.58 -6.88 5.89
CA LEU A 78 6.24 -6.37 7.22
C LEU A 78 7.48 -5.89 7.99
N ASN A 79 8.60 -6.60 7.91
CA ASN A 79 9.86 -6.19 8.54
C ASN A 79 10.42 -4.90 7.94
N GLN A 80 10.32 -4.72 6.62
CA GLN A 80 10.72 -3.47 5.96
C GLN A 80 9.83 -2.31 6.45
N PHE A 81 8.52 -2.52 6.52
CA PHE A 81 7.59 -1.54 7.05
C PHE A 81 7.91 -1.19 8.51
N ARG A 82 8.10 -2.19 9.40
CA ARG A 82 8.50 -1.97 10.79
C ARG A 82 9.74 -1.09 10.90
N THR A 83 10.75 -1.37 10.09
CA THR A 83 12.01 -0.62 10.08
C THR A 83 11.78 0.81 9.60
N LYS A 84 11.04 1.00 8.50
CA LYS A 84 10.75 2.31 7.91
C LYS A 84 9.86 3.17 8.80
N THR A 85 8.83 2.61 9.42
CA THR A 85 7.97 3.33 10.37
C THR A 85 8.76 3.81 11.59
N MET A 86 9.64 2.97 12.14
CA MET A 86 10.52 3.36 13.24
C MET A 86 11.52 4.45 12.81
N GLU A 87 12.06 4.34 11.59
CA GLU A 87 12.96 5.35 11.01
C GLU A 87 12.24 6.69 10.83
N SER A 88 11.06 6.72 10.23
CA SER A 88 10.25 7.93 10.04
C SER A 88 9.88 8.59 11.37
N TYR A 89 9.50 7.80 12.38
CA TYR A 89 9.25 8.32 13.72
C TYR A 89 10.50 8.99 14.30
N LYS A 90 11.67 8.36 14.19
CA LYS A 90 12.96 8.94 14.63
C LYS A 90 13.33 10.20 13.86
N GLN A 91 13.10 10.24 12.55
CA GLN A 91 13.41 11.41 11.70
C GLN A 91 12.54 12.62 12.08
N ILE A 92 11.24 12.42 12.33
CA ILE A 92 10.35 13.50 12.80
C ILE A 92 10.86 14.08 14.12
N MET A 93 11.31 13.23 15.07
CA MET A 93 11.89 13.70 16.33
C MET A 93 13.26 14.40 16.19
N GLN A 94 14.00 14.12 15.11
CA GLN A 94 15.31 14.75 14.86
C GLN A 94 15.17 16.09 14.13
N MET A 95 14.11 16.29 13.35
CA MET A 95 13.82 17.57 12.69
C MET A 95 13.32 18.66 13.65
N THR A 96 12.94 18.32 14.88
CA THR A 96 12.44 19.28 15.89
C THR A 96 13.55 19.95 16.72
N PHE A 97 14.76 20.10 16.17
CA PHE A 97 15.86 20.86 16.80
C PHE A 97 16.33 22.02 15.91
#